data_AF-A0A521XY82-F1
#
_entry.id   AF-A0A521XY82-F1
#
_cell.length_a   1.000
_cell.length_b   1.000
_cell.length_c   1.000
_cell.angle_alpha   90.00
_cell.angle_beta   90.00
_cell.angle_gamma   90.00
#
_symmetry.space_group_name_H-M   'P 1'
#
loop_
_entity.id
_entity.type
_entity.pdbx_description
1 polymer ?
#
loop_
_entity_poly.entity_id
_entity_poly.type
_entity_poly.pdbx_seq_one_letter_code
_entity_poly.pdbx_strand_id
1 'polypeptide(L)'
;MKTSTPASLAARRLRPVLLALGAAALLSACSVAPVYERPSVDTPAAWKEAAPAAGWVPAAPADHTDRRDWWAPFADTELDGLLRRVAVSNQNVAAAVAAYAQARATLAEQRAGWYPSVSLGAGLTRSGGKARACA
;
A
#
# COMPACT_ATOMS: atom_id res chain seq x y z
N MET A 1 56.92 17.47 -25.56
CA MET A 1 55.44 17.42 -25.53
C MET A 1 54.99 17.21 -24.08
N LYS A 2 54.31 18.19 -23.48
CA LYS A 2 53.76 18.14 -22.11
C LYS A 2 52.25 18.33 -22.22
N THR A 3 51.47 17.33 -21.85
CA THR A 3 50.01 17.40 -21.77
C THR A 3 49.60 17.54 -20.31
N SER A 4 48.97 18.65 -19.95
CA SER A 4 48.42 18.95 -18.62
C SER A 4 46.97 18.46 -18.52
N THR A 5 46.69 17.69 -17.48
CA THR A 5 45.40 17.05 -17.18
C THR A 5 44.49 17.98 -16.37
N PRO A 6 43.25 18.31 -16.80
CA PRO A 6 42.32 19.14 -16.01
C PRO A 6 41.34 18.27 -15.20
N ALA A 7 41.83 17.47 -14.24
CA ALA A 7 40.96 16.60 -13.43
C ALA A 7 40.47 17.23 -12.10
N SER A 8 41.07 18.34 -11.64
CA SER A 8 40.86 18.83 -10.26
C SER A 8 39.64 19.75 -10.06
N LEU A 9 39.11 20.35 -11.13
CA LEU A 9 37.99 21.31 -11.05
C LEU A 9 36.61 20.61 -10.94
N ALA A 10 36.44 19.45 -11.57
CA ALA A 10 35.20 18.68 -11.52
C ALA A 10 34.90 18.16 -10.11
N ALA A 11 35.91 17.65 -9.41
CA ALA A 11 35.78 17.15 -8.03
C ALA A 11 35.40 18.26 -7.02
N ARG A 12 35.79 19.51 -7.30
CA ARG A 12 35.56 20.66 -6.40
C ARG A 12 34.12 21.20 -6.47
N ARG A 13 33.42 21.03 -7.60
CA ARG A 13 32.01 21.44 -7.77
C ARG A 13 31.00 20.38 -7.31
N LEU A 14 31.41 19.13 -7.18
CA LEU A 14 30.56 18.03 -6.69
C LEU A 14 30.38 18.05 -5.15
N ARG A 15 31.37 18.56 -4.40
CA ARG A 15 31.31 18.70 -2.94
C ARG A 15 30.07 19.41 -2.38
N PRO A 16 29.69 20.62 -2.85
CA PRO A 16 28.50 21.30 -2.34
C PRO A 16 27.20 20.56 -2.70
N VAL A 17 27.15 19.90 -3.86
CA VAL A 17 25.98 19.09 -4.27
C VAL A 17 25.84 17.86 -3.38
N LEU A 18 26.94 17.16 -3.08
CA LEU A 18 26.96 16.01 -2.19
C LEU A 18 26.62 16.41 -0.73
N LEU A 19 27.09 17.55 -0.26
CA LEU A 19 26.72 18.09 1.06
C LEU A 19 25.23 18.46 1.13
N ALA A 20 24.69 19.09 0.08
CA ALA A 20 23.27 19.43 0.01
C ALA A 20 22.37 18.19 -0.06
N LEU A 21 22.75 17.17 -0.84
CA LEU A 21 22.07 15.87 -0.87
C LEU A 21 22.14 15.15 0.48
N GLY A 22 23.30 15.17 1.15
CA GLY A 22 23.47 14.61 2.48
C GLY A 22 22.60 15.31 3.52
N ALA A 23 22.55 16.64 3.51
CA ALA A 23 21.69 17.43 4.39
C ALA A 23 20.20 17.17 4.11
N ALA A 24 19.77 17.10 2.84
CA ALA A 24 18.40 16.78 2.47
C ALA A 24 17.99 15.36 2.91
N ALA A 25 18.89 14.39 2.80
CA ALA A 25 18.64 13.02 3.27
C ALA A 25 18.43 12.97 4.79
N LEU A 26 19.22 13.73 5.56
CA LEU A 26 19.08 13.82 7.02
C LEU A 26 17.74 14.45 7.46
N LEU A 27 17.16 15.36 6.68
CA LEU A 27 15.85 15.98 6.98
C LEU A 27 14.65 15.09 6.62
N SER A 28 14.83 14.07 5.75
CA SER A 28 13.74 13.19 5.28
C SER A 28 13.35 12.07 6.25
N ALA A 29 14.08 11.92 7.36
CA ALA A 29 13.92 10.79 8.28
C ALA A 29 12.89 11.02 9.42
N CYS A 30 12.28 12.20 9.51
CA CYS A 30 11.27 12.47 10.53
C CYS A 30 9.92 11.83 10.16
N SER A 31 9.61 10.68 10.76
CA SER A 31 8.24 10.14 10.78
C SER A 31 7.47 10.72 11.96
N VAL A 32 6.30 11.30 11.70
CA VAL A 32 5.38 11.81 12.73
C VAL A 32 4.27 10.78 13.04
N ALA A 33 4.40 9.55 12.53
CA ALA A 33 3.44 8.50 12.82
C ALA A 33 3.58 8.02 14.28
N PRO A 34 2.52 8.07 15.10
CA PRO A 34 2.56 7.51 16.44
C PRO A 34 2.78 5.99 16.40
N VAL A 35 3.34 5.44 17.47
CA VAL A 35 3.47 3.99 17.63
C VAL A 35 2.07 3.38 17.72
N TYR A 36 1.80 2.35 16.92
CA TYR A 36 0.52 1.65 16.98
C TYR A 36 0.40 0.86 18.28
N GLU A 37 -0.57 1.22 19.11
CA GLU A 37 -0.96 0.46 20.29
C GLU A 37 -2.35 -0.15 20.06
N ARG A 38 -2.47 -1.47 20.27
CA ARG A 38 -3.75 -2.16 20.16
C ARG A 38 -4.64 -1.71 21.33
N PRO A 39 -5.86 -1.18 21.07
CA PRO A 39 -6.77 -0.84 22.14
C PRO A 39 -7.10 -2.05 23.01
N SER A 40 -7.14 -1.87 24.33
CA SER A 40 -7.67 -2.88 25.25
C SER A 40 -9.17 -3.04 25.00
N VAL A 41 -9.64 -4.28 24.98
CA VAL A 41 -11.07 -4.60 24.88
C VAL A 41 -11.52 -5.14 26.23
N ASP A 42 -12.51 -4.49 26.84
CA ASP A 42 -13.12 -4.98 28.07
C ASP A 42 -13.88 -6.27 27.77
N THR A 43 -13.30 -7.38 28.23
CA THR A 43 -13.91 -8.70 28.17
C THR A 43 -14.13 -9.18 29.61
N PRO A 44 -15.26 -9.84 29.91
CA PRO A 44 -15.45 -10.40 31.24
C PRO A 44 -14.43 -11.51 31.51
N ALA A 45 -14.09 -11.67 32.79
CA ALA A 45 -13.11 -12.67 33.22
C ALA A 45 -13.53 -14.11 32.88
N ALA A 46 -14.83 -14.37 32.73
CA ALA A 46 -15.37 -15.64 32.26
C ALA A 46 -16.70 -15.43 31.52
N TRP A 47 -16.98 -16.29 30.55
CA TRP A 47 -18.30 -16.38 29.93
C TRP A 47 -19.28 -17.10 30.85
N LYS A 48 -20.57 -16.80 30.75
CA LYS A 48 -21.62 -17.47 31.53
C LYS A 48 -21.64 -19.00 31.35
N GLU A 49 -21.16 -19.48 30.20
CA GLU A 49 -21.06 -20.90 29.86
C GLU A 49 -19.71 -21.52 30.26
N ALA A 50 -18.86 -20.81 31.01
CA ALA A 50 -17.53 -21.29 31.39
C ALA A 50 -17.56 -22.49 32.36
N ALA A 51 -18.65 -22.68 33.11
CA ALA A 51 -18.91 -23.90 33.84
C ALA A 51 -19.63 -24.89 32.90
N PRO A 52 -18.98 -25.96 32.41
CA PRO A 52 -19.65 -26.91 31.54
C PRO A 52 -20.78 -27.59 32.30
N ALA A 53 -22.01 -27.47 31.79
CA ALA A 53 -23.09 -28.35 32.21
C ALA A 53 -22.71 -29.81 31.91
N ALA A 54 -23.33 -30.77 32.60
CA ALA A 54 -23.03 -32.18 32.39
C ALA A 54 -23.17 -32.56 30.89
N GLY A 55 -22.09 -33.05 30.29
CA GLY A 55 -22.02 -33.40 28.86
C GLY A 55 -21.35 -32.37 27.95
N TRP A 56 -20.95 -31.19 28.45
CA TRP A 56 -20.20 -30.19 27.68
C TRP A 56 -18.69 -30.37 27.81
N VAL A 57 -17.96 -30.20 26.69
CA VAL A 57 -16.51 -30.34 26.62
C VAL A 57 -15.86 -28.96 26.37
N PRO A 58 -14.73 -28.62 27.03
CA PRO A 58 -13.98 -27.42 26.71
C PRO A 58 -13.62 -27.34 25.22
N ALA A 59 -13.84 -26.18 24.60
CA ALA A 59 -13.44 -25.96 23.21
C ALA A 59 -11.91 -25.99 23.08
N ALA A 60 -11.41 -26.68 22.04
CA ALA A 60 -10.00 -26.68 21.65
C ALA A 60 -9.84 -25.92 20.32
N PRO A 61 -9.43 -24.64 20.34
CA PRO A 61 -9.36 -23.83 19.12
C PRO A 61 -8.33 -24.39 18.14
N ALA A 62 -8.77 -24.65 16.91
CA ALA A 62 -7.92 -25.15 15.82
C ALA A 62 -7.57 -24.02 14.83
N ASP A 63 -7.20 -22.84 15.33
CA ASP A 63 -6.92 -21.66 14.48
C ASP A 63 -5.68 -21.84 13.57
N HIS A 64 -4.86 -22.86 13.85
CA HIS A 64 -3.70 -23.24 13.04
C HIS A 64 -4.04 -24.10 11.81
N THR A 65 -5.27 -24.61 11.71
CA THR A 65 -5.69 -25.47 10.59
C THR A 65 -6.19 -24.61 9.43
N ASP A 66 -5.86 -24.99 8.18
CA ASP A 66 -6.40 -24.33 6.99
C ASP A 66 -7.93 -24.54 6.93
N ARG A 67 -8.69 -23.44 7.00
CA ARG A 67 -10.16 -23.43 7.01
C ARG A 67 -10.78 -23.14 5.64
N ARG A 68 -10.01 -23.23 4.54
CA ARG A 68 -10.52 -23.01 3.17
C ARG A 68 -11.82 -23.76 2.91
N ASP A 69 -11.82 -25.07 3.18
CA ASP A 69 -12.99 -25.93 3.02
C ASP A 69 -13.57 -26.30 4.39
N TRP A 70 -13.94 -25.29 5.17
CA TRP A 70 -14.51 -25.46 6.52
C TRP A 70 -15.73 -26.39 6.56
N TRP A 71 -16.39 -26.62 5.41
CA TRP A 71 -17.54 -27.50 5.26
C TRP A 71 -17.18 -28.98 5.03
N ALA A 72 -15.93 -29.30 4.70
CA ALA A 72 -15.51 -30.67 4.39
C ALA A 72 -15.83 -31.69 5.50
N PRO A 73 -15.72 -31.37 6.81
CA PRO A 73 -16.07 -32.29 7.89
C PRO A 73 -17.54 -32.72 7.93
N PHE A 74 -18.46 -31.99 7.29
CA PHE A 74 -19.87 -32.39 7.19
C PHE A 74 -20.09 -33.56 6.23
N ALA A 75 -19.11 -33.87 5.37
CA ALA A 75 -19.16 -35.00 4.41
C ALA A 75 -20.41 -35.01 3.50
N ASP A 76 -20.96 -33.83 3.19
CA ASP A 76 -22.13 -33.67 2.33
C ASP A 76 -21.69 -33.28 0.91
N THR A 77 -21.93 -34.18 -0.04
CA THR A 77 -21.57 -34.00 -1.45
C THR A 77 -22.40 -32.92 -2.17
N GLU A 78 -23.64 -32.72 -1.75
CA GLU A 78 -24.50 -31.67 -2.31
C GLU A 78 -24.01 -30.29 -1.86
N LEU A 79 -23.75 -30.15 -0.56
CA LEU A 79 -23.18 -28.94 0.03
C LEU A 79 -21.86 -28.55 -0.63
N ASP A 80 -20.97 -29.52 -0.81
CA ASP A 80 -19.67 -29.33 -1.47
C ASP A 80 -19.83 -28.87 -2.93
N GLY A 81 -20.80 -29.44 -3.66
CA GLY A 81 -21.17 -28.98 -5.01
C GLY A 81 -21.72 -27.56 -5.04
N LEU A 82 -22.56 -27.18 -4.07
CA LEU A 82 -23.13 -25.83 -3.96
C LEU A 82 -22.06 -24.78 -3.64
N LEU A 83 -21.21 -25.05 -2.65
CA LEU A 83 -20.17 -24.11 -2.21
C LEU A 83 -19.13 -23.86 -3.29
N ARG A 84 -18.75 -24.87 -4.08
CA ARG A 84 -17.90 -24.67 -5.27
C ARG A 84 -18.52 -23.75 -6.31
N ARG A 85 -19.83 -23.83 -6.54
CA ARG A 85 -20.53 -22.91 -7.47
C ARG A 85 -20.54 -21.50 -6.91
N VAL A 86 -20.91 -21.33 -5.63
CA VAL A 86 -20.95 -20.02 -4.97
C VAL A 86 -19.57 -19.35 -4.97
N ALA A 87 -18.50 -20.10 -4.72
CA ALA A 87 -17.14 -19.56 -4.67
C ALA A 87 -16.72 -18.81 -5.95
N VAL A 88 -17.22 -19.23 -7.13
CA VAL A 88 -16.91 -18.59 -8.42
C VAL A 88 -17.98 -17.60 -8.89
N SER A 89 -19.22 -17.73 -8.43
CA SER A 89 -20.35 -16.94 -8.96
C SER A 89 -20.85 -15.84 -8.01
N ASN A 90 -20.34 -15.77 -6.78
CA ASN A 90 -20.83 -14.82 -5.78
C ASN A 90 -20.39 -13.38 -6.08
N GLN A 91 -21.35 -12.56 -6.52
CA GLN A 91 -21.11 -11.17 -6.90
C GLN A 91 -20.78 -10.27 -5.71
N ASN A 92 -21.22 -10.61 -4.48
CA ASN A 92 -20.85 -9.86 -3.29
C ASN A 92 -19.36 -10.06 -2.96
N VAL A 93 -18.84 -11.28 -3.12
CA VAL A 93 -17.40 -11.55 -2.95
C VAL A 93 -16.60 -10.88 -4.05
N ALA A 94 -17.06 -10.92 -5.31
CA ALA A 94 -16.41 -10.22 -6.41
C ALA A 94 -16.34 -8.70 -6.17
N ALA A 95 -17.44 -8.10 -5.67
CA ALA A 95 -17.47 -6.69 -5.30
C ALA A 95 -16.50 -6.36 -4.14
N ALA A 96 -16.41 -7.22 -3.12
CA ALA A 96 -15.46 -7.05 -2.02
C ALA A 96 -13.99 -7.13 -2.50
N VAL A 97 -13.68 -8.05 -3.42
CA VAL A 97 -12.35 -8.16 -4.04
C VAL A 97 -12.02 -6.91 -4.85
N ALA A 98 -12.98 -6.39 -5.62
CA ALA A 98 -12.82 -5.16 -6.37
C ALA A 98 -12.57 -3.95 -5.45
N ALA A 99 -13.32 -3.82 -4.35
CA ALA A 99 -13.12 -2.78 -3.34
C ALA A 99 -11.72 -2.86 -2.70
N TYR A 100 -11.24 -4.07 -2.41
CA TYR A 100 -9.88 -4.27 -1.92
C TYR A 100 -8.82 -3.85 -2.96
N ALA A 101 -9.01 -4.22 -4.23
CA ALA A 101 -8.12 -3.79 -5.31
C ALA A 101 -8.09 -2.26 -5.48
N GLN A 102 -9.26 -1.61 -5.38
CA GLN A 102 -9.37 -0.15 -5.38
C GLN A 102 -8.58 0.48 -4.24
N ALA A 103 -8.74 -0.02 -3.00
CA ALA A 103 -7.99 0.50 -1.85
C ALA A 103 -6.47 0.37 -2.07
N ARG A 104 -6.00 -0.74 -2.66
CA ARG A 104 -4.59 -0.92 -3.02
C ARG A 104 -4.13 0.06 -4.10
N ALA A 105 -4.95 0.34 -5.10
CA ALA A 105 -4.64 1.32 -6.14
C ALA A 105 -4.50 2.72 -5.54
N THR A 106 -5.42 3.13 -4.66
CA THR A 106 -5.33 4.41 -3.94
C THR A 106 -4.04 4.49 -3.12
N LEU A 107 -3.65 3.43 -2.41
CA LEU A 107 -2.36 3.41 -1.70
C LEU A 107 -1.16 3.55 -2.65
N ALA A 108 -1.22 2.95 -3.84
CA ALA A 108 -0.16 3.08 -4.83
C ALA A 108 -0.06 4.51 -5.38
N GLU A 109 -1.19 5.17 -5.63
CA GLU A 109 -1.23 6.59 -6.04
C GLU A 109 -0.60 7.50 -4.98
N GLN A 110 -0.95 7.32 -3.71
CA GLN A 110 -0.36 8.11 -2.62
C GLN A 110 1.16 7.89 -2.52
N ARG A 111 1.62 6.64 -2.70
CA ARG A 111 3.06 6.32 -2.72
C ARG A 111 3.78 6.85 -3.95
N ALA A 112 3.09 7.01 -5.09
CA ALA A 112 3.69 7.60 -6.29
C ALA A 112 4.16 9.04 -6.04
N GLY A 113 3.50 9.76 -5.12
CA GLY A 113 3.92 11.10 -4.66
C GLY A 113 5.29 11.15 -3.96
N TRP A 114 5.88 10.01 -3.59
CA TRP A 114 7.25 9.96 -3.04
C TRP A 114 8.33 9.99 -4.14
N TYR A 115 7.95 9.85 -5.41
CA TYR A 115 8.87 9.80 -6.54
C TYR A 115 8.72 11.04 -7.44
N PRO A 116 9.78 11.45 -8.13
CA PRO A 116 9.67 12.50 -9.14
C PRO A 116 8.77 12.03 -10.30
N SER A 117 7.89 12.91 -10.77
CA SER A 117 7.12 12.68 -12.00
C SER A 117 7.92 13.12 -13.22
N VAL A 118 7.84 12.35 -14.30
CA VAL A 118 8.44 12.70 -15.59
C VAL A 118 7.30 12.93 -16.58
N SER A 119 7.22 14.15 -17.12
CA SER A 119 6.21 14.52 -18.12
C SER A 119 6.87 15.27 -19.26
N LEU A 120 6.44 14.99 -20.50
CA LEU A 120 6.86 15.70 -21.70
C LEU A 120 5.69 16.53 -22.21
N GLY A 121 5.89 17.83 -22.41
CA GLY A 121 4.90 18.74 -22.98
C GLY A 121 5.50 19.62 -24.07
N ALA A 122 4.75 19.88 -25.13
CA ALA A 122 5.11 20.82 -26.19
C ALA A 122 4.03 21.90 -26.29
N GLY A 123 4.43 23.17 -26.37
CA GLY A 123 3.53 24.31 -26.46
C GLY A 123 4.03 25.33 -27.49
N LEU A 124 3.10 25.89 -28.26
CA LEU A 124 3.36 26.97 -29.22
C LEU A 124 2.52 28.19 -28.81
N THR A 125 3.17 29.28 -28.44
CA THR A 125 2.52 30.56 -28.14
C THR A 125 2.88 31.57 -29.22
N ARG A 126 1.88 32.11 -29.91
CA ARG A 126 2.05 33.22 -30.86
C ARG A 126 1.32 34.44 -30.33
N SER A 127 2.07 35.49 -30.00
CA SER A 127 1.55 36.82 -29.71
C SER A 127 1.85 37.73 -30.90
N GLY A 128 0.85 38.48 -31.36
CA GLY A 128 0.98 39.46 -32.44
C GLY A 128 0.24 40.73 -32.08
N GLY A 129 0.97 41.77 -31.70
CA GLY A 129 0.43 43.13 -31.69
C GLY A 129 0.24 43.58 -33.14
N LYS A 130 -0.91 44.15 -33.47
CA LYS A 130 -1.08 44.82 -34.77
C LYS A 130 0.00 45.90 -34.86
N ALA A 131 1.00 45.69 -35.72
CA ALA A 131 1.91 46.75 -36.11
C ALA A 131 1.06 47.83 -36.76
N ARG A 132 0.95 49.00 -36.11
CA ARG A 132 0.48 50.20 -36.80
C ARG A 132 1.49 50.48 -37.91
N ALA A 133 1.02 50.46 -39.15
CA ALA A 133 1.82 50.94 -40.27
C ALA A 133 2.01 52.46 -40.12
N CYS A 134 3.26 52.91 -40.17
CA CYS A 134 3.59 54.31 -40.41
C CYS A 134 3.53 54.59 -41.91
N ALA A 135 2.77 55.62 -42.30
CA ALA A 135 3.00 56.63 -43.36
C ALA A 135 1.64 57.14 -43.85
#